data_AF-A0A2E7N8R2-F1
#
_entry.id   AF-A0A2E7N8R2-F1
#
_cell.length_a   1.000
_cell.length_b   1.000
_cell.length_c   1.000
_cell.angle_alpha   90.00
_cell.angle_beta   90.00
_cell.angle_gamma   90.00
#
_symmetry.space_group_name_H-M   'P 1'
#
loop_
_entity.id
_entity.type
_entity.pdbx_description
1 polymer ?
#
loop_
_entity_poly.entity_id
_entity_poly.type
_entity_poly.pdbx_seq_one_letter_code
_entity_poly.pdbx_strand_id
1 'polypeptide(L)'
;METKLKNRIMRRIQFIFYCRSTVSKVALKIYITLILLWGFISNVSLMNVFKNTKNLGSMDAGHVLYFYKYAFMNTELVVQTISVAVFILAVFILGNNIKGLLFRTPQRQA
;
A
#
# COMPACT_ATOMS: atom_id res chain seq x y z
N MET A 1 -28.66 34.73 12.65
CA MET A 1 -28.14 33.74 13.63
C MET A 1 -28.23 32.30 13.09
N GLU A 2 -29.28 31.95 12.34
CA GLU A 2 -29.50 30.59 11.82
C GLU A 2 -28.37 30.01 10.95
N THR A 3 -27.69 30.84 10.16
CA THR A 3 -26.64 30.40 9.23
C THR A 3 -25.41 29.83 9.91
N LYS A 4 -25.04 30.33 11.11
CA LYS A 4 -23.87 29.83 11.86
C LYS A 4 -24.13 28.45 12.45
N LEU A 5 -25.33 28.21 12.96
CA LEU A 5 -25.72 26.92 13.54
C LEU A 5 -25.88 25.86 12.44
N LYS A 6 -26.56 26.22 11.33
CA LYS A 6 -26.69 25.39 10.13
C LYS A 6 -25.31 24.97 9.59
N ASN A 7 -24.37 25.91 9.46
CA ASN A 7 -23.01 25.60 8.98
C ASN A 7 -22.23 24.67 9.91
N ARG A 8 -22.42 24.79 11.23
CA ARG A 8 -21.76 23.90 12.21
C ARG A 8 -22.29 22.47 12.11
N ILE A 9 -23.60 22.31 11.94
CA ILE A 9 -24.24 20.99 11.76
C ILE A 9 -23.84 20.39 10.41
N MET A 10 -23.86 21.19 9.33
CA MET A 10 -23.51 20.72 7.99
C MET A 10 -22.06 20.20 7.92
N ARG A 11 -21.10 20.88 8.57
CA ARG A 11 -19.71 20.40 8.63
C ARG A 11 -19.56 19.05 9.32
N ARG A 12 -20.33 18.79 10.38
CA ARG A 12 -20.28 17.49 11.09
C ARG A 12 -20.84 16.38 10.22
N ILE A 13 -21.94 16.63 9.52
CA ILE A 13 -22.56 15.67 8.61
C ILE A 13 -21.62 15.38 7.43
N GLN A 14 -21.03 16.42 6.82
CA GLN A 14 -20.04 16.27 5.75
C GLN A 14 -18.81 15.49 6.23
N PHE A 15 -18.31 15.78 7.44
CA PHE A 15 -17.18 15.08 8.02
C PHE A 15 -17.49 13.60 8.25
N ILE A 16 -18.65 13.27 8.84
CA ILE A 16 -19.09 11.88 9.05
C ILE A 16 -19.27 11.15 7.72
N PHE A 17 -19.85 11.81 6.72
CA PHE A 17 -20.04 11.25 5.39
C PHE A 17 -18.70 10.96 4.69
N TYR A 18 -17.76 11.91 4.74
CA TYR A 18 -16.42 11.73 4.19
C TYR A 18 -15.62 10.65 4.94
N CYS A 19 -15.66 10.65 6.27
CA CYS A 19 -15.04 9.61 7.08
C CYS A 19 -15.61 8.24 6.74
N ARG A 20 -16.93 8.07 6.70
CA ARG A 20 -17.57 6.79 6.39
C ARG A 20 -17.21 6.28 4.99
N SER A 21 -17.16 7.15 3.99
CA SER A 21 -16.81 6.78 2.62
C SER A 21 -15.32 6.44 2.47
N THR A 22 -14.44 7.18 3.14
CA THR A 22 -12.98 6.98 3.04
C THR A 22 -12.52 5.77 3.84
N VAL A 23 -13.10 5.54 5.03
CA VAL A 23 -12.78 4.40 5.88
C VAL A 23 -13.06 3.08 5.17
N SER A 24 -14.13 2.95 4.39
CA SER A 24 -14.39 1.70 3.64
C SER A 24 -13.29 1.39 2.61
N LYS A 25 -12.83 2.40 1.85
CA LYS A 25 -11.78 2.23 0.85
C LYS A 25 -10.39 2.01 1.45
N VAL A 26 -10.11 2.68 2.57
CA VAL A 26 -8.85 2.54 3.31
C VAL A 26 -8.80 1.20 4.04
N ALA A 27 -9.88 0.80 4.71
CA ALA A 27 -9.98 -0.48 5.40
C ALA A 27 -9.79 -1.66 4.44
N LEU A 28 -10.37 -1.61 3.24
CA LEU A 28 -10.16 -2.64 2.22
C LEU A 28 -8.69 -2.76 1.81
N LYS A 29 -7.99 -1.63 1.63
CA LYS A 29 -6.54 -1.64 1.36
C LYS A 29 -5.76 -2.24 2.54
N ILE A 30 -6.10 -1.88 3.77
CA ILE A 30 -5.46 -2.42 4.98
C ILE A 30 -5.66 -3.93 5.10
N TYR A 31 -6.88 -4.43 4.90
CA TYR A 31 -7.17 -5.86 4.97
C TYR A 31 -6.41 -6.66 3.91
N ILE A 32 -6.36 -6.18 2.67
CA ILE A 32 -5.58 -6.83 1.61
C ILE A 32 -4.10 -6.83 1.97
N THR A 33 -3.56 -5.71 2.46
CA THR A 33 -2.16 -5.65 2.92
C THR A 33 -1.90 -6.66 4.03
N LEU A 34 -2.76 -6.74 5.05
CA LEU A 34 -2.59 -7.67 6.17
C LEU A 34 -2.61 -9.13 5.72
N ILE A 35 -3.52 -9.50 4.81
CA ILE A 35 -3.61 -10.85 4.26
C ILE A 35 -2.33 -11.21 3.49
N LEU A 36 -1.85 -10.29 2.66
CA LEU A 36 -0.60 -10.49 1.90
C LEU A 36 0.61 -10.59 2.83
N LEU A 37 0.68 -9.75 3.86
CA LEU A 37 1.78 -9.73 4.82
C LEU A 37 1.79 -11.01 5.68
N TRP A 38 0.61 -11.49 6.06
CA TRP A 38 0.44 -12.77 6.74
C TRP A 38 0.92 -13.93 5.86
N GLY A 39 0.46 -14.00 4.62
CA GLY A 39 0.89 -15.02 3.66
C GLY A 39 2.40 -14.94 3.35
N PHE A 40 2.97 -13.73 3.35
CA PHE A 40 4.40 -13.56 3.12
C PHE A 40 5.23 -14.08 4.30
N ILE A 41 4.89 -13.70 5.53
CA ILE A 41 5.64 -14.13 6.73
C ILE A 41 5.51 -15.64 6.96
N SER A 42 4.37 -16.24 6.64
CA SER A 42 4.18 -17.70 6.80
C SER A 42 5.01 -18.52 5.82
N ASN A 43 5.30 -17.99 4.63
CA ASN A 43 6.04 -18.71 3.57
C ASN A 43 7.51 -18.26 3.44
N VAL A 44 7.89 -17.12 4.02
CA VAL A 44 9.24 -16.55 3.89
C VAL A 44 9.84 -16.26 5.26
N SER A 45 10.94 -16.95 5.58
CA SER A 45 11.76 -16.63 6.74
C SER A 45 12.60 -15.38 6.47
N LEU A 46 12.15 -14.22 6.97
CA LEU A 46 12.88 -12.96 6.91
C LEU A 46 14.30 -13.10 7.49
N MET A 47 14.47 -13.89 8.54
CA MET A 47 15.78 -14.12 9.16
C MET A 47 16.76 -14.78 8.20
N ASN A 48 16.31 -15.75 7.40
CA ASN A 48 17.15 -16.42 6.41
C ASN A 48 17.47 -15.50 5.23
N VAL A 49 16.51 -14.67 4.80
CA VAL A 49 16.76 -13.64 3.78
C VAL A 49 17.82 -12.65 4.27
N PHE A 50 17.69 -12.14 5.49
CA PHE A 50 18.66 -11.20 6.07
C PHE A 50 20.06 -11.78 6.22
N LYS A 51 20.17 -13.05 6.64
CA LYS A 51 21.46 -13.76 6.69
C LYS A 51 22.09 -13.89 5.31
N ASN A 52 21.31 -14.19 4.28
CA ASN A 52 21.80 -14.29 2.92
C ASN A 52 22.21 -12.91 2.36
N THR A 53 21.45 -11.84 2.65
CA THR A 53 21.76 -10.49 2.18
C THR A 53 22.94 -9.82 2.89
N LYS A 54 23.28 -10.22 4.13
CA LYS A 54 24.44 -9.65 4.84
C LYS A 54 25.75 -9.90 4.10
N ASN A 55 25.85 -11.01 3.36
CA ASN A 55 27.00 -11.32 2.52
C ASN A 55 27.00 -10.57 1.16
N LEU A 56 25.88 -9.93 0.79
CA LEU A 56 25.71 -9.18 -0.46
C LEU A 56 25.99 -7.68 -0.32
N GLY A 57 26.07 -7.16 0.92
CA GLY A 57 26.29 -5.72 1.16
C GLY A 57 27.65 -5.19 0.70
N SER A 58 28.60 -6.08 0.41
CA SER A 58 29.92 -5.76 -0.15
C SER A 58 30.01 -5.96 -1.67
N MET A 59 28.92 -6.37 -2.33
CA MET A 59 28.90 -6.69 -3.77
C MET A 59 28.31 -5.55 -4.61
N ASP A 60 28.79 -5.43 -5.85
CA ASP A 60 28.32 -4.47 -6.84
C ASP A 60 26.81 -4.62 -7.14
N ALA A 61 26.15 -3.53 -7.55
CA ALA A 61 24.70 -3.46 -7.77
C ALA A 61 24.18 -4.52 -8.75
N GLY A 62 24.99 -4.93 -9.73
CA GLY A 62 24.64 -6.01 -10.67
C GLY A 62 24.50 -7.38 -10.00
N HIS A 63 25.34 -7.68 -9.00
CA HIS A 63 25.29 -8.94 -8.25
C HIS A 63 24.09 -9.00 -7.31
N VAL A 64 23.72 -7.85 -6.75
CA VAL A 64 22.53 -7.71 -5.92
C VAL A 64 21.27 -8.01 -6.75
N LEU A 65 21.16 -7.44 -7.96
CA LEU A 65 20.03 -7.72 -8.86
C LEU A 65 19.99 -9.18 -9.30
N TYR A 66 21.14 -9.78 -9.61
CA TYR A 66 21.22 -11.20 -9.97
C TYR A 66 20.73 -12.09 -8.82
N PHE A 67 21.16 -11.82 -7.59
CA PHE A 67 20.70 -12.56 -6.41
C PHE A 67 19.19 -12.46 -6.22
N TYR A 68 18.60 -11.26 -6.31
CA TYR A 68 17.14 -11.11 -6.17
C TYR A 68 16.37 -11.84 -7.27
N LYS A 69 16.84 -11.76 -8.52
CA LYS A 69 16.24 -12.50 -9.63
C LYS A 69 16.33 -14.00 -9.42
N TYR A 70 17.51 -14.50 -9.02
CA TYR A 70 17.71 -15.91 -8.75
C TYR A 70 16.86 -16.40 -7.58
N ALA A 71 16.79 -15.64 -6.49
CA ALA A 71 15.95 -15.95 -5.34
C ALA A 71 14.46 -15.99 -5.73
N PHE A 72 13.99 -15.05 -6.55
CA PHE A 72 12.60 -15.02 -7.02
C PHE A 72 12.27 -16.22 -7.92
N MET A 73 13.18 -16.61 -8.82
CA MET A 73 12.94 -17.76 -9.71
C MET A 73 12.94 -19.10 -8.96
N ASN A 74 13.62 -19.18 -7.83
CA ASN A 74 13.75 -20.41 -7.02
C ASN A 74 12.84 -20.44 -5.79
N THR A 75 11.93 -19.46 -5.61
CA THR A 75 10.90 -19.52 -4.57
C THR A 75 9.64 -20.23 -5.05
N GLU A 76 8.83 -20.69 -4.09
CA GLU A 76 7.55 -21.32 -4.38
C GLU A 76 6.58 -20.35 -5.10
N LEU A 77 5.72 -20.91 -5.96
CA LEU A 77 4.70 -20.16 -6.71
C LEU A 77 3.83 -19.26 -5.82
N VAL A 78 3.55 -19.69 -4.59
CA VAL A 78 2.78 -18.91 -3.61
C VAL A 78 3.51 -17.61 -3.25
N VAL A 79 4.82 -17.68 -2.97
CA VAL A 79 5.64 -16.50 -2.64
C VAL A 79 5.78 -15.57 -3.83
N GLN A 80 5.94 -16.12 -5.04
CA GLN A 80 5.98 -15.34 -6.28
C GLN A 80 4.68 -14.56 -6.48
N THR A 81 3.54 -15.24 -6.33
CA THR A 81 2.20 -14.63 -6.48
C THR A 81 1.97 -13.54 -5.44
N ILE A 82 2.33 -13.79 -4.17
CA ILE A 82 2.22 -12.79 -3.10
C ILE A 82 3.12 -11.59 -3.38
N SER A 83 4.36 -11.81 -3.83
CA SER A 83 5.31 -10.73 -4.14
C SER A 83 4.79 -9.82 -5.27
N VAL A 84 4.22 -10.42 -6.33
CA VAL A 84 3.60 -9.67 -7.43
C VAL A 84 2.36 -8.92 -6.94
N ALA A 85 1.50 -9.57 -6.15
CA ALA A 85 0.30 -8.93 -5.60
C ALA A 85 0.64 -7.73 -4.69
N VAL A 86 1.68 -7.85 -3.86
CA VAL A 86 2.20 -6.75 -3.03
C VAL A 86 2.72 -5.61 -3.91
N PHE A 87 3.48 -5.92 -4.96
CA PHE A 87 3.98 -4.91 -5.89
C PHE A 87 2.85 -4.13 -6.59
N ILE A 88 1.84 -4.85 -7.11
CA ILE A 88 0.65 -4.24 -7.73
C ILE A 88 -0.10 -3.37 -6.72
N LEU A 89 -0.30 -3.85 -5.49
CA LEU A 89 -0.96 -3.10 -4.43
C LEU A 89 -0.18 -1.82 -4.09
N ALA A 90 1.15 -1.88 -4.03
CA ALA A 90 2.00 -0.72 -3.78
C ALA A 90 1.86 0.33 -4.89
N VAL A 91 1.92 -0.09 -6.16
CA VAL A 91 1.69 0.80 -7.31
C VAL A 91 0.27 1.38 -7.29
N PHE A 92 -0.74 0.59 -6.93
CA PHE A 92 -2.12 1.05 -6.84
C PHE A 92 -2.34 2.06 -5.71
N ILE A 93 -1.69 1.87 -4.56
CA ILE A 93 -1.72 2.81 -3.44
C ILE A 93 -1.00 4.11 -3.84
N LEU A 94 0.21 4.02 -4.37
CA LEU A 94 0.99 5.18 -4.80
C LEU A 94 0.27 5.97 -5.91
N GLY A 95 -0.20 5.29 -6.95
CA GLY A 95 -0.92 5.90 -8.06
C GLY A 95 -2.22 6.59 -7.65
N ASN A 96 -2.99 6.01 -6.71
CA ASN A 96 -4.20 6.66 -6.19
C ASN A 96 -3.91 7.91 -5.35
N ASN A 97 -2.83 7.88 -4.54
CA ASN A 97 -2.44 9.05 -3.76
C ASN A 97 -1.88 10.18 -4.64
N ILE A 98 -1.15 9.84 -5.72
CA ILE A 98 -0.63 10.80 -6.69
C ILE A 98 -1.77 11.49 -7.45
N LYS A 99 -2.79 10.74 -7.91
CA LYS A 99 -3.97 11.34 -8.56
C LYS A 99 -4.79 12.21 -7.61
N GLY A 100 -4.91 11.84 -6.33
CA GLY A 100 -5.56 12.67 -5.32
C GLY A 100 -4.80 13.97 -4.99
N LEU A 101 -3.48 13.99 -5.18
CA LEU A 101 -2.63 15.17 -4.99
C LEU A 101 -2.62 16.08 -6.23
N LEU A 102 -2.57 15.49 -7.44
CA LEU A 102 -2.53 16.22 -8.72
C LEU A 102 -3.91 16.71 -9.18
N PHE A 103 -4.98 15.96 -8.92
CA PHE A 103 -6.35 16.30 -9.31
C PHE A 103 -7.20 16.75 -8.12
N ARG A 104 -6.65 17.59 -7.23
CA ARG A 104 -7.50 18.49 -6.44
C ARG A 104 -8.11 19.52 -7.39
N THR A 105 -9.08 19.09 -8.19
CA THR A 105 -10.00 19.99 -8.87
C THR A 105 -10.71 20.77 -7.77
N PRO A 106 -10.61 22.12 -7.73
CA PRO A 106 -11.51 22.89 -6.91
C PRO A 106 -12.91 22.57 -7.45
N GLN A 107 -13.74 21.88 -6.67
CA GLN A 107 -15.15 21.79 -6.98
C GLN A 107 -15.68 23.22 -6.98
N ARG A 108 -15.90 23.73 -8.20
CA ARG A 108 -16.64 24.94 -8.49
C ARG A 108 -17.98 24.81 -7.78
N GLN A 109 -18.20 25.68 -6.81
CA GLN A 109 -19.53 26.01 -6.35
C GLN A 109 -20.30 26.56 -7.57
N ALA A 110 -21.42 25.93 -7.89
CA ALA A 110 -22.53 26.52 -8.63
C ALA A 110 -23.80 26.13 -7.88
#